data_AF-A0A2N2PXE2-F1
#
_entry.id   AF-A0A2N2PXE2-F1
#
_cell.length_a   1.000
_cell.length_b   1.000
_cell.length_c   1.000
_cell.angle_alpha   90.00
_cell.angle_beta   90.00
_cell.angle_gamma   90.00
#
_symmetry.space_group_name_H-M   'P 1'
#
loop_
_entity.id
_entity.type
_entity.pdbx_description
1 polymer ?
#
loop_
_entity_poly.entity_id
_entity_poly.type
_entity_poly.pdbx_seq_one_letter_code
_entity_poly.pdbx_strand_id
1 'polypeptide(L)'
;MTQTQILEQIGQLPIRDRLDIIEGTLRLIRQDLRRTGKPRRQQERKAQLAAAARALLPDYAAGGELTAFTALDREDVHAEG
;
A
#
# COMPACT_ATOMS: atom_id res chain seq x y z
N MET A 1 19.18 -27.99 12.65
CA MET A 1 19.37 -28.58 11.31
C MET A 1 20.00 -27.56 10.39
N THR A 2 20.93 -27.96 9.53
CA THR A 2 21.47 -27.11 8.47
C THR A 2 20.61 -27.20 7.20
N GLN A 3 20.69 -26.21 6.32
CA GLN A 3 19.95 -26.20 5.04
C GLN A 3 20.25 -27.44 4.19
N THR A 4 21.50 -27.88 4.17
CA THR A 4 21.94 -29.08 3.46
C THR A 4 21.28 -30.35 3.98
N GLN A 5 21.18 -30.52 5.31
CA GLN A 5 20.50 -31.67 5.91
C GLN A 5 19.01 -31.73 5.54
N ILE A 6 18.33 -30.58 5.47
CA ILE A 6 16.92 -30.51 5.08
C ILE A 6 16.73 -30.94 3.62
N LEU A 7 17.60 -30.48 2.72
CA LEU A 7 17.55 -30.85 1.31
C LEU A 7 17.87 -32.33 1.08
N GLU A 8 18.82 -32.89 1.82
CA GLU A 8 19.11 -34.33 1.78
C GLU A 8 17.90 -35.16 2.21
N GLN A 9 17.22 -34.79 3.29
CA GLN A 9 16.03 -35.49 3.74
C GLN A 9 14.87 -35.40 2.73
N ILE A 10 14.65 -34.23 2.12
CA ILE A 10 13.65 -34.09 1.06
C ILE A 10 14.06 -34.93 -0.17
N GLY A 11 15.36 -35.00 -0.48
CA GLY A 11 15.90 -35.80 -1.58
C GLY A 11 15.66 -37.30 -1.44
N GLN A 12 15.54 -37.81 -0.21
CA GLN A 12 15.26 -39.23 0.07
C GLN A 12 13.78 -39.61 -0.14
N LEU A 13 12.89 -38.63 -0.29
CA LEU A 13 11.46 -38.87 -0.46
C LEU A 13 11.08 -39.21 -1.92
N PRO A 14 10.00 -39.99 -2.13
CA PRO A 14 9.47 -40.19 -3.47
C PRO A 14 9.06 -38.86 -4.10
N ILE A 15 9.08 -38.81 -5.44
CA ILE A 15 8.89 -37.55 -6.18
C ILE A 15 7.57 -36.83 -5.85
N ARG A 16 6.51 -37.60 -5.54
CA ARG A 16 5.21 -37.07 -5.15
C ARG A 16 5.29 -36.26 -3.85
N ASP A 17 5.87 -36.85 -2.81
CA ASP A 17 6.01 -36.21 -1.50
C ASP A 17 6.92 -34.97 -1.58
N ARG A 18 7.93 -35.00 -2.45
CA ARG A 18 8.77 -33.82 -2.74
C ARG A 18 7.94 -32.66 -3.30
N LEU A 19 7.05 -32.94 -4.26
CA LEU A 19 6.18 -31.93 -4.85
C LEU A 19 5.19 -31.38 -3.82
N ASP A 20 4.60 -32.24 -2.98
CA ASP A 20 3.67 -31.83 -1.92
C ASP A 20 4.34 -30.91 -0.90
N ILE A 21 5.58 -31.22 -0.49
CA ILE A 21 6.36 -30.39 0.43
C ILE A 21 6.69 -29.04 -0.21
N ILE A 22 7.12 -29.03 -1.47
CA ILE A 22 7.44 -27.79 -2.19
C ILE A 22 6.19 -26.91 -2.30
N GLU A 23 5.04 -27.47 -2.68
CA GLU A 23 3.80 -26.71 -2.78
C GLU A 23 3.37 -26.14 -1.43
N GLY A 24 3.41 -26.95 -0.37
CA GLY A 24 3.09 -26.52 1.00
C GLY A 24 4.00 -25.37 1.46
N THR A 25 5.30 -25.50 1.22
CA THR A 25 6.30 -24.47 1.55
C THR A 25 6.04 -23.18 0.77
N LEU A 26 5.75 -23.29 -0.53
CA LEU A 26 5.47 -22.14 -1.39
C LEU A 26 4.17 -21.41 -0.97
N ARG A 27 3.17 -22.17 -0.51
CA ARG A 27 1.92 -21.63 0.02
C ARG A 27 2.14 -20.83 1.30
N LEU A 28 2.97 -21.33 2.22
CA LEU A 28 3.34 -20.63 3.46
C LEU A 28 4.08 -19.31 3.16
N ILE A 29 5.07 -19.34 2.28
CA ILE A 29 5.81 -18.13 1.87
C ILE A 29 4.85 -17.08 1.30
N ARG A 30 3.92 -17.48 0.42
CA ARG A 30 2.90 -16.56 -0.13
C ARG A 30 1.99 -15.98 0.97
N GLN A 31 1.63 -16.77 1.97
CA GLN A 31 0.81 -16.30 3.09
C GLN A 31 1.55 -15.28 3.94
N ASP A 32 2.83 -15.51 4.22
CA ASP A 32 3.66 -14.59 5.00
C ASP A 32 3.95 -13.29 4.25
N LEU A 33 4.18 -13.36 2.94
CA LEU A 33 4.27 -12.16 2.08
C LEU A 33 2.97 -11.34 2.08
N ARG A 34 1.81 -12.01 2.10
CA ARG A 34 0.51 -11.31 2.22
C ARG A 34 0.33 -10.65 3.59
N ARG A 35 0.86 -11.25 4.66
CA ARG A 35 0.80 -10.71 6.02
C ARG A 35 1.74 -9.52 6.21
N THR A 36 2.99 -9.62 5.76
CA THR A 36 3.99 -8.55 5.85
C THR A 36 3.72 -7.41 4.86
N GLY A 37 3.16 -7.71 3.69
CA GLY A 37 2.92 -6.70 2.66
C GLY A 37 1.68 -5.82 2.85
N LYS A 38 0.72 -6.15 3.73
CA LYS A 38 -0.55 -5.42 3.87
C LYS A 38 -0.50 -4.19 4.81
N PRO A 39 -0.02 -4.30 6.06
CA PRO A 39 -0.08 -3.17 6.99
C PRO A 39 0.89 -2.05 6.60
N ARG A 40 2.08 -2.40 6.12
CA ARG A 40 3.12 -1.44 5.72
C ARG A 40 2.68 -0.60 4.52
N ARG A 41 2.15 -1.24 3.47
CA ARG A 41 1.63 -0.54 2.27
C ARG A 41 0.45 0.38 2.57
N GLN A 42 -0.43 0.03 3.50
CA GLN A 42 -1.58 0.89 3.80
C GLN A 42 -1.16 2.16 4.54
N GLN A 43 -0.26 2.04 5.51
CA GLN A 43 0.23 3.19 6.28
C GLN A 43 1.12 4.09 5.42
N GLU A 44 2.01 3.51 4.60
CA GLU A 44 2.83 4.23 3.62
C GLU A 44 1.94 4.94 2.58
N ARG A 45 0.91 4.27 2.05
CA ARG A 45 -0.05 4.88 1.12
C ARG A 45 -0.82 6.03 1.77
N LYS A 46 -1.25 5.88 3.02
CA LYS A 46 -1.95 6.93 3.76
C LYS A 46 -1.05 8.15 3.99
N ALA A 47 0.23 7.93 4.31
CA ALA A 47 1.22 8.99 4.47
C ALA A 47 1.48 9.72 3.15
N GLN A 48 1.63 8.99 2.03
CA GLN A 48 1.79 9.57 0.70
C GLN A 48 0.59 10.40 0.27
N LEU A 49 -0.63 9.89 0.48
CA LEU A 49 -1.87 10.64 0.19
C LEU A 49 -1.98 11.91 1.04
N ALA A 50 -1.63 11.85 2.32
CA ALA A 50 -1.62 13.02 3.20
C ALA A 50 -0.58 14.06 2.77
N ALA A 51 0.60 13.63 2.33
CA ALA A 51 1.64 14.51 1.81
C ALA A 51 1.18 15.21 0.52
N ALA A 52 0.60 14.45 -0.42
CA ALA A 52 0.05 15.01 -1.65
C ALA A 52 -1.08 16.03 -1.38
N ALA A 53 -1.99 15.72 -0.46
CA ALA A 53 -3.06 16.64 -0.07
C ALA A 53 -2.53 17.94 0.55
N ARG A 54 -1.48 17.86 1.38
CA ARG A 54 -0.82 19.04 1.96
C ARG A 54 -0.10 19.88 0.90
N ALA A 55 0.51 19.23 -0.09
CA ALA A 55 1.21 19.91 -1.17
C ALA A 55 0.26 20.72 -2.06
N LEU A 56 -0.95 20.20 -2.32
CA LEU A 56 -1.98 20.87 -3.12
C LEU A 56 -2.78 21.92 -2.32
N LEU A 57 -2.63 21.97 -0.99
CA LEU A 57 -3.42 22.84 -0.13
C LEU A 57 -3.37 24.34 -0.51
N PRO A 58 -2.22 24.90 -0.94
CA PRO A 58 -2.16 26.29 -1.43
C PRO A 58 -3.01 26.54 -2.69
N ASP A 59 -3.11 25.56 -3.58
CA ASP A 59 -3.87 25.69 -4.84
C ASP A 59 -5.37 25.77 -4.57
N TYR A 60 -5.83 25.14 -3.48
CA TYR A 60 -7.20 25.19 -2.98
C TYR A 60 -7.47 26.36 -2.02
N ALA A 61 -6.46 27.14 -1.61
CA ALA A 61 -6.67 28.32 -0.78
C ALA A 61 -7.43 29.38 -1.60
N ALA A 62 -8.16 30.29 -0.94
CA ALA A 62 -8.93 31.34 -1.63
C ALA A 62 -8.01 32.25 -2.47
N GLY A 63 -8.25 32.31 -3.78
CA GLY A 63 -7.39 33.02 -4.74
C GLY A 63 -6.17 32.21 -5.20
N GLY A 64 -6.04 30.95 -4.75
CA GLY A 64 -5.11 29.96 -5.30
C GLY A 64 -5.53 29.52 -6.71
N GLU A 65 -4.63 28.83 -7.42
CA GLU A 65 -4.82 28.50 -8.84
C GLU A 65 -6.17 27.81 -9.13
N LEU A 66 -6.60 26.90 -8.25
CA LEU A 66 -7.84 26.14 -8.44
C LEU A 66 -9.10 26.86 -7.93
N THR A 67 -8.94 27.94 -7.16
CA THR A 67 -10.08 28.75 -6.67
C THR A 67 -10.08 30.17 -7.23
N ALA A 68 -9.18 30.50 -8.15
CA ALA A 68 -9.02 31.83 -8.72
C ALA A 68 -10.32 32.34 -9.36
N PHE A 69 -11.06 31.46 -10.03
CA PHE A 69 -12.35 31.80 -10.66
C PHE A 69 -13.48 31.92 -9.63
N THR A 70 -13.48 31.11 -8.57
CA THR A 70 -14.50 31.17 -7.51
C THR A 70 -14.28 32.30 -6.52
N ALA A 71 -13.05 32.80 -6.39
CA ALA A 71 -12.72 33.93 -5.54
C ALA A 71 -13.24 35.26 -6.12
N LEU A 72 -13.30 35.36 -7.46
CA LEU A 72 -13.82 36.52 -8.18
C LEU A 72 -15.36 36.54 -8.24
N ASP A 73 -16.00 35.36 -8.19
CA ASP A 73 -17.45 35.17 -8.23
C ASP A 73 -18.10 35.24 -6.84
N ARG A 74 -17.36 35.76 -5.84
CA ARG A 74 -17.87 35.91 -4.48
C ARG A 74 -18.83 37.09 -4.45
N GLU A 75 -20.08 36.85 -4.82
CA GLU A 75 -21.18 37.75 -4.44
C GLU A 75 -21.25 37.84 -2.91
N ASP A 76 -21.25 39.06 -2.38
CA ASP A 76 -21.53 39.31 -0.97
C ASP A 76 -22.99 38.97 -0.68
N VAL A 77 -23.27 37.71 -0.39
CA VAL A 77 -24.57 37.18 0.05
C VAL A 77 -25.09 37.79 1.37
N HIS A 78 -24.40 38.81 1.91
CA HIS A 78 -24.76 39.53 3.13
C HIS A 78 -24.81 41.06 2.97
N ALA A 79 -24.67 41.60 1.75
CA ALA A 79 -24.85 43.03 1.50
C ALA A 79 -26.34 43.33 1.18
N GLU A 80 -27.19 43.28 2.20
CA GLU A 80 -28.34 44.19 2.41
C GLU A 80 -29.22 43.67 3.56
N GLY A 81 -29.33 44.51 4.59
CA GLY A 81 -30.42 44.59 5.56
C GLY A 81 -30.71 46.06 5.78
#